data_AF-A0A7X6PVF1-F1
#
_entry.id   AF-A0A7X6PVF1-F1
#
_cell.length_a   1.000
_cell.length_b   1.000
_cell.length_c   1.000
_cell.angle_alpha   90.00
_cell.angle_beta   90.00
_cell.angle_gamma   90.00
#
_symmetry.space_group_name_H-M   'P 1'
#
loop_
_entity.id
_entity.type
_entity.pdbx_description
1 polymer ?
#
loop_
_entity_poly.entity_id
_entity_poly.type
_entity_poly.pdbx_seq_one_letter_code
_entity_poly.pdbx_strand_id
1 'polypeptide(L)'
;MGVPTAPIVTLKFESLVKTYIHKKGMTDMRYTFVPHPIAGTTAETCRKYLEANDPITGKPVLQEIIDAITVPLSKKDAETGFIERPSERLVAPDTEENLHRLFLENGWTDGLPIVLPTEARVKEMLEGTSRSADEIVGKMQPSSPHELWSYTVEKVAVNAVMAGAKPEHFPVILALASTGMTSLSTSTTSFAAMVVVNGPIRNEINMNSGIGALGPFNQANAVIGRAWTLLSINLSASGKIGETYMGSQGNNLNYNNACFAENEEELPEGWKPFHVQQGFKSSESTVSTFIGWGFTHPDQSMEKAFAPQIPFWLKFVSPFSSATLLLDPNIIHQLKNNE
;
A
#
# COMPACT_ATOMS: atom_id res chain seq x y z
N MET A 1 -27.80 11.64 -10.26
CA MET A 1 -27.78 12.62 -9.15
C MET A 1 -29.20 13.13 -8.96
N GLY A 2 -29.68 13.25 -7.71
CA GLY A 2 -31.07 13.67 -7.42
C GLY A 2 -31.85 12.75 -6.48
N VAL A 3 -31.24 11.68 -5.96
CA VAL A 3 -31.83 10.87 -4.89
C VAL A 3 -31.31 11.39 -3.55
N PRO A 4 -32.17 11.83 -2.62
CA PRO A 4 -31.76 12.15 -1.27
C PRO A 4 -31.11 10.93 -0.59
N THR A 5 -29.94 11.11 0.01
CA THR A 5 -29.21 10.05 0.72
C THR A 5 -28.84 10.51 2.11
N ALA A 6 -28.98 9.62 3.11
CA ALA A 6 -28.52 9.82 4.47
C ALA A 6 -27.44 8.77 4.81
N PRO A 7 -26.14 9.11 4.70
CA PRO A 7 -25.05 8.24 5.10
C PRO A 7 -25.07 8.01 6.62
N ILE A 8 -24.93 6.75 7.01
CA ILE A 8 -24.72 6.35 8.41
C ILE A 8 -23.28 5.88 8.55
N VAL A 9 -22.55 6.46 9.49
CA VAL A 9 -21.11 6.23 9.66
C VAL A 9 -20.84 5.78 11.10
N THR A 10 -19.94 4.83 11.31
CA THR A 10 -19.54 4.49 12.68
C THR A 10 -18.55 5.52 13.24
N LEU A 11 -18.70 5.84 14.52
CA LEU A 11 -17.99 6.91 15.26
C LEU A 11 -16.47 6.95 15.03
N LYS A 12 -15.82 5.78 14.86
CA LYS A 12 -14.37 5.71 14.62
C LYS A 12 -13.90 6.38 13.32
N PHE A 13 -14.81 6.69 12.39
CA PHE A 13 -14.49 7.35 11.13
C PHE A 13 -14.94 8.82 11.05
N GLU A 14 -15.30 9.46 12.18
CA GLU A 14 -15.73 10.86 12.20
C GLU A 14 -14.74 11.79 11.50
N SER A 15 -13.49 11.82 11.96
CA SER A 15 -12.44 12.67 11.39
C SER A 15 -12.16 12.36 9.93
N LEU A 16 -12.22 11.08 9.55
CA LEU A 16 -12.02 10.62 8.18
C LEU A 16 -13.10 11.19 7.25
N VAL A 17 -14.37 11.05 7.62
CA VAL A 17 -15.49 11.55 6.81
C VAL A 17 -15.45 13.06 6.68
N LYS A 18 -15.23 13.79 7.78
CA LYS A 18 -15.10 15.26 7.76
C LYS A 18 -13.97 15.73 6.85
N THR A 19 -12.81 15.07 6.91
CA THR A 19 -11.67 15.38 6.05
C THR A 19 -11.97 15.05 4.59
N TYR A 20 -12.62 13.92 4.34
CA TYR A 20 -12.96 13.47 2.99
C TYR A 20 -13.93 14.41 2.29
N ILE A 21 -15.04 14.76 2.94
CA ILE A 21 -16.05 15.65 2.36
C ILE A 21 -15.48 17.05 2.13
N HIS A 22 -14.64 17.54 3.06
CA HIS A 22 -13.94 18.82 2.88
C HIS A 22 -13.04 18.77 1.65
N LYS A 23 -12.24 17.71 1.50
CA LYS A 23 -11.39 17.49 0.31
C LYS A 23 -12.20 17.40 -0.98
N LYS A 24 -13.44 16.93 -0.93
CA LYS A 24 -14.36 16.84 -2.07
C LYS A 24 -15.21 18.10 -2.29
N GLY A 25 -15.03 19.16 -1.47
CA GLY A 25 -15.85 20.37 -1.56
C GLY A 25 -17.31 20.16 -1.11
N MET A 26 -17.60 19.10 -0.37
CA MET A 26 -18.92 18.75 0.15
C MET A 26 -19.02 19.08 1.65
N THR A 27 -18.58 20.28 2.06
CA THR A 27 -18.38 20.64 3.47
C THR A 27 -19.64 20.56 4.34
N ASP A 28 -20.82 20.66 3.72
CA ASP A 28 -22.11 20.64 4.40
C ASP A 28 -22.90 19.34 4.12
N MET A 29 -22.20 18.26 3.72
CA MET A 29 -22.82 16.93 3.58
C MET A 29 -23.41 16.47 4.91
N ARG A 30 -24.68 16.05 4.88
CA ARG A 30 -25.38 15.52 6.05
C ARG A 30 -25.03 14.06 6.26
N TYR A 31 -24.71 13.67 7.50
CA TYR A 31 -24.43 12.28 7.90
C TYR A 31 -24.83 12.08 9.36
N THR A 32 -25.04 10.83 9.74
CA THR A 32 -25.36 10.43 11.12
C THR A 32 -24.34 9.41 11.61
N PHE A 33 -23.91 9.55 12.85
CA PHE A 33 -22.99 8.62 13.50
C PHE A 33 -23.71 7.60 14.37
N VAL A 34 -23.15 6.40 14.40
CA VAL A 34 -23.51 5.32 15.31
C VAL A 34 -22.28 4.79 16.04
N PRO A 35 -22.43 4.09 17.17
CA PRO A 35 -21.31 3.45 17.86
C PRO A 35 -20.46 2.50 16.97
N HIS A 36 -19.26 2.18 17.45
CA HIS A 36 -18.32 1.23 16.81
C HIS A 36 -18.11 0.00 17.70
N PRO A 37 -17.94 -1.23 17.16
CA PRO A 37 -17.90 -1.62 15.75
C PRO A 37 -19.29 -1.91 15.14
N ILE A 38 -19.33 -2.03 13.80
CA ILE A 38 -20.50 -2.53 13.05
C ILE A 38 -20.23 -3.92 12.47
N ALA A 39 -19.01 -4.17 11.99
CA ALA A 39 -18.62 -5.48 11.48
C ALA A 39 -18.65 -6.53 12.62
N GLY A 40 -19.23 -7.70 12.34
CA GLY A 40 -19.38 -8.78 13.32
C GLY A 40 -20.40 -8.51 14.44
N THR A 41 -21.14 -7.39 14.39
CA THR A 41 -22.17 -7.04 15.38
C THR A 41 -23.52 -7.65 15.00
N THR A 42 -24.29 -8.11 15.98
CA THR A 42 -25.60 -8.72 15.74
C THR A 42 -26.62 -7.71 15.23
N ALA A 43 -27.63 -8.16 14.47
CA ALA A 43 -28.71 -7.30 13.99
C ALA A 43 -29.48 -6.62 15.13
N GLU A 44 -29.64 -7.29 16.28
CA GLU A 44 -30.28 -6.69 17.46
C GLU A 44 -29.48 -5.50 18.00
N THR A 45 -28.16 -5.64 18.13
CA THR A 45 -27.30 -4.54 18.58
C THR A 45 -27.29 -3.39 17.56
N CYS A 46 -27.26 -3.68 16.26
CA CYS A 46 -27.38 -2.64 15.24
C CYS A 46 -28.71 -1.87 15.32
N ARG A 47 -29.84 -2.53 15.66
CA ARG A 47 -31.10 -1.82 15.90
C ARG A 47 -31.03 -0.89 17.10
N LYS A 48 -30.40 -1.33 18.20
CA LYS A 48 -30.16 -0.49 19.38
C LYS A 48 -29.35 0.77 19.04
N TYR A 49 -28.41 0.67 18.09
CA TYR A 49 -27.67 1.85 17.62
C TYR A 49 -28.55 2.84 16.86
N LEU A 50 -29.52 2.37 16.08
CA LEU A 50 -30.48 3.22 15.37
C LEU A 50 -31.49 3.87 16.32
N GLU A 51 -31.90 3.15 17.37
CA GLU A 51 -32.83 3.64 18.40
C GLU A 51 -32.17 4.60 19.39
N ALA A 52 -30.84 4.67 19.42
CA ALA A 52 -30.07 5.53 20.29
C ALA A 52 -29.86 6.94 19.72
N ASN A 53 -29.15 7.76 20.49
CA ASN A 53 -28.67 9.06 20.03
C ASN A 53 -27.33 8.93 19.31
N ASP A 54 -27.13 9.77 18.30
CA ASP A 54 -25.86 9.95 17.62
C ASP A 54 -24.79 10.37 18.67
N PRO A 55 -23.66 9.66 18.75
CA PRO A 55 -22.63 9.91 19.76
C PRO A 55 -21.88 11.25 19.59
N ILE A 56 -22.01 11.91 18.45
CA ILE A 56 -21.41 13.21 18.13
C ILE A 56 -22.42 14.35 18.33
N THR A 57 -23.63 14.21 17.79
CA THR A 57 -24.62 15.30 17.83
C THR A 57 -25.55 15.24 19.04
N GLY A 58 -25.67 14.07 19.67
CA GLY A 58 -26.58 13.81 20.78
C GLY A 58 -28.05 13.71 20.39
N LYS A 59 -28.39 13.77 19.10
CA LYS A 59 -29.77 13.70 18.59
C LYS A 59 -30.19 12.26 18.30
N PRO A 60 -31.50 11.92 18.27
CA PRO A 60 -31.95 10.58 17.89
C PRO A 60 -31.51 10.23 16.45
N VAL A 61 -30.81 9.11 16.28
CA VAL A 61 -30.22 8.69 14.99
C VAL A 61 -31.28 8.61 13.90
N LEU A 62 -32.43 7.99 14.18
CA LEU A 62 -33.53 7.87 13.21
C LEU A 62 -34.08 9.24 12.78
N GLN A 63 -34.12 10.23 13.68
CA GLN A 63 -34.61 11.56 13.34
C GLN A 63 -33.62 12.27 12.41
N GLU A 64 -32.31 12.17 12.66
CA GLU A 64 -31.30 12.76 11.77
C GLU A 64 -31.31 12.14 10.38
N ILE A 65 -31.54 10.83 10.28
CA ILE A 65 -31.72 10.15 8.99
C ILE A 65 -32.93 10.70 8.24
N ILE A 66 -34.07 10.84 8.93
CA ILE A 66 -35.30 11.41 8.36
C ILE A 66 -35.06 12.85 7.91
N ASP A 67 -34.45 13.68 8.74
CA ASP A 67 -34.18 15.09 8.43
C ASP A 67 -33.23 15.22 7.24
N ALA A 68 -32.20 14.38 7.17
CA ALA A 68 -31.23 14.38 6.07
C ALA A 68 -31.88 14.14 4.70
N ILE A 69 -32.93 13.30 4.63
CA ILE A 69 -33.64 12.99 3.38
C ILE A 69 -34.88 13.86 3.12
N THR A 70 -35.49 14.46 4.15
CA THR A 70 -36.77 15.20 4.01
C THR A 70 -36.61 16.73 4.05
N VAL A 71 -35.60 17.25 4.75
CA VAL A 71 -35.39 18.71 4.86
C VAL A 71 -34.73 19.23 3.58
N PRO A 72 -35.25 20.30 2.94
CA PRO A 72 -34.60 20.90 1.77
C PRO A 72 -33.14 21.30 2.02
N LEU A 73 -32.31 21.24 0.98
CA LEU A 73 -30.92 21.74 1.03
C LEU A 73 -30.90 23.24 1.34
N SER A 74 -30.02 23.66 2.24
CA SER A 74 -29.75 25.08 2.45
C SER A 74 -29.03 25.67 1.24
N LYS A 75 -29.00 27.01 1.10
CA LYS A 75 -28.22 27.65 0.02
C LYS A 75 -26.74 27.25 0.07
N LYS A 76 -26.20 27.06 1.27
CA LYS A 76 -24.83 26.64 1.51
C LYS A 76 -24.60 25.18 1.08
N ASP A 77 -25.56 24.30 1.38
CA ASP A 77 -25.51 22.88 0.98
C ASP A 77 -25.55 22.71 -0.56
N ALA A 78 -26.01 23.74 -1.29
CA ALA A 78 -26.12 23.76 -2.75
C ALA A 78 -24.91 24.42 -3.45
N GLU A 79 -23.92 24.92 -2.71
CA GLU A 79 -22.71 25.49 -3.28
C GLU A 79 -21.90 24.41 -4.01
N THR A 80 -21.34 24.77 -5.17
CA THR A 80 -20.48 23.89 -5.97
C THR A 80 -19.21 24.64 -6.36
N GLY A 81 -18.09 23.94 -6.46
CA GLY A 81 -16.82 24.53 -6.83
C GLY A 81 -15.67 23.52 -6.85
N PHE A 82 -14.51 23.96 -7.33
CA PHE A 82 -13.26 23.21 -7.29
C PHE A 82 -12.32 23.86 -6.27
N ILE A 83 -11.72 23.05 -5.42
CA ILE A 83 -10.64 23.51 -4.54
C ILE A 83 -9.34 23.36 -5.31
N GLU A 84 -8.73 24.48 -5.71
CA GLU A 84 -7.42 24.48 -6.33
C GLU A 84 -6.35 24.13 -5.29
N ARG A 85 -5.49 23.15 -5.61
CA ARG A 85 -4.38 22.72 -4.76
C ARG A 85 -3.07 22.89 -5.53
N PRO A 86 -2.40 24.04 -5.42
CA PRO A 86 -1.12 24.23 -6.08
C PRO A 86 -0.10 23.22 -5.53
N SER A 87 0.65 22.57 -6.42
CA SER A 87 1.77 21.70 -6.05
C SER A 87 3.08 22.36 -6.47
N GLU A 88 3.87 22.79 -5.50
CA GLU A 88 5.21 23.31 -5.77
C GLU A 88 6.15 22.15 -6.12
N ARG A 89 7.02 22.37 -7.13
CA ARG A 89 8.00 21.36 -7.57
C ARG A 89 9.18 21.23 -6.59
N LEU A 90 9.57 22.34 -5.96
CA LEU A 90 10.74 22.42 -5.08
C LEU A 90 10.33 23.00 -3.72
N VAL A 91 10.99 22.52 -2.67
CA VAL A 91 10.96 23.16 -1.36
C VAL A 91 11.96 24.32 -1.32
N ALA A 92 11.78 25.25 -0.37
CA ALA A 92 12.76 26.31 -0.15
C ALA A 92 14.13 25.72 0.24
N PRO A 93 15.24 26.31 -0.23
CA PRO A 93 16.58 25.86 0.14
C PRO A 93 16.85 26.10 1.62
N ASP A 94 17.47 25.13 2.29
CA ASP A 94 17.85 25.20 3.71
C ASP A 94 19.03 24.24 3.97
N THR A 95 19.47 24.13 5.23
CA THR A 95 20.47 23.15 5.66
C THR A 95 19.93 21.72 5.52
N GLU A 96 20.83 20.76 5.34
CA GLU A 96 20.47 19.34 5.23
C GLU A 96 19.67 18.84 6.44
N GLU A 97 20.07 19.24 7.65
CA GLU A 97 19.34 18.91 8.89
C GLU A 97 17.91 19.47 8.89
N ASN A 98 17.73 20.73 8.51
CA ASN A 98 16.41 21.35 8.42
C ASN A 98 15.54 20.69 7.37
N LEU A 99 16.11 20.33 6.21
CA LEU A 99 15.40 19.63 5.15
C LEU A 99 14.99 18.21 5.57
N HIS A 100 15.85 17.47 6.27
CA HIS A 100 15.48 16.17 6.82
C HIS A 100 14.31 16.28 7.81
N ARG A 101 14.38 17.25 8.73
CA ARG A 101 13.29 17.53 9.67
C ARG A 101 12.00 17.90 8.94
N LEU A 102 12.08 18.77 7.92
CA LEU A 102 10.93 19.17 7.10
C LEU A 102 10.24 17.97 6.45
N PHE A 103 10.99 17.06 5.84
CA PHE A 103 10.43 15.86 5.20
C PHE A 103 9.78 14.93 6.22
N LEU A 104 10.39 14.78 7.40
CA LEU A 104 9.84 13.96 8.49
C LEU A 104 8.55 14.55 9.06
N GLU A 105 8.54 15.85 9.38
CA GLU A 105 7.40 16.54 9.98
C GLU A 105 6.21 16.63 9.03
N ASN A 106 6.45 16.72 7.71
CA ASN A 106 5.39 16.66 6.70
C ASN A 106 4.90 15.23 6.41
N GLY A 107 5.53 14.20 6.99
CA GLY A 107 5.18 12.81 6.74
C GLY A 107 5.49 12.34 5.31
N TRP A 108 6.51 12.92 4.67
CA TRP A 108 6.96 12.52 3.32
C TRP A 108 7.98 11.37 3.35
N THR A 109 8.31 10.88 4.54
CA THR A 109 9.20 9.74 4.74
C THR A 109 8.48 8.61 5.43
N ASP A 110 9.08 7.43 5.39
CA ASP A 110 8.70 6.24 6.13
C ASP A 110 9.21 6.27 7.58
N GLY A 111 9.61 7.42 8.11
CA GLY A 111 10.22 7.55 9.45
C GLY A 111 11.72 7.23 9.52
N LEU A 112 12.28 6.65 8.45
CA LEU A 112 13.72 6.41 8.32
C LEU A 112 14.42 7.62 7.65
N PRO A 113 15.75 7.80 7.86
CA PRO A 113 16.52 8.78 7.09
C PRO A 113 16.42 8.52 5.58
N ILE A 114 16.33 9.60 4.81
CA ILE A 114 16.26 9.56 3.34
C ILE A 114 17.54 10.11 2.73
N VAL A 115 17.79 9.85 1.45
CA VAL A 115 18.70 10.69 0.66
C VAL A 115 17.90 11.89 0.13
N LEU A 116 18.33 13.11 0.42
CA LEU A 116 17.60 14.30 -0.07
C LEU A 116 17.57 14.32 -1.61
N PRO A 117 16.39 14.38 -2.24
CA PRO A 117 16.22 14.26 -3.69
C PRO A 117 16.51 15.60 -4.39
N THR A 118 17.79 16.00 -4.39
CA THR A 118 18.23 17.20 -5.12
C THR A 118 18.04 17.01 -6.62
N GLU A 119 17.89 18.12 -7.36
CA GLU A 119 17.73 18.07 -8.82
C GLU A 119 18.86 17.29 -9.51
N ALA A 120 20.10 17.39 -9.00
CA ALA A 120 21.24 16.63 -9.53
C ALA A 120 21.08 15.12 -9.34
N ARG A 121 20.67 14.66 -8.15
CA ARG A 121 20.45 13.23 -7.87
C ARG A 121 19.23 12.67 -8.61
N VAL A 122 18.18 13.48 -8.76
CA VAL A 122 17.01 13.11 -9.57
C VAL A 122 17.40 12.99 -11.04
N LYS A 123 18.21 13.90 -11.56
CA LYS A 123 18.75 13.82 -12.92
C LYS A 123 19.59 12.56 -13.13
N GLU A 124 20.47 12.22 -12.20
CA GLU A 124 21.27 10.97 -12.23
C GLU A 124 20.35 9.74 -12.20
N MET A 125 19.35 9.71 -11.32
CA MET A 125 18.38 8.61 -11.25
C MET A 125 17.64 8.40 -12.58
N LEU A 126 17.29 9.48 -13.27
CA LEU A 126 16.61 9.42 -14.57
C LEU A 126 17.47 8.80 -15.68
N GLU A 127 18.81 8.74 -15.54
CA GLU A 127 19.68 8.03 -16.48
C GLU A 127 19.41 6.51 -16.49
N GLY A 128 18.76 5.98 -15.45
CA GLY A 128 18.31 4.60 -15.38
C GLY A 128 17.11 4.25 -16.28
N THR A 129 16.59 5.20 -17.06
CA THR A 129 15.49 4.94 -18.00
C THR A 129 15.60 5.76 -19.28
N SER A 130 15.00 5.27 -20.36
CA SER A 130 14.82 6.03 -21.61
C SER A 130 13.48 6.79 -21.65
N ARG A 131 12.61 6.60 -20.64
CA ARG A 131 11.30 7.26 -20.56
C ARG A 131 11.43 8.74 -20.19
N SER A 132 10.51 9.56 -20.70
CA SER A 132 10.56 11.00 -20.45
C SER A 132 10.16 11.34 -19.01
N ALA A 133 10.81 12.35 -18.43
CA ALA A 133 10.60 12.74 -17.03
C ALA A 133 9.14 13.19 -16.73
N ASP A 134 8.47 13.76 -17.71
CA ASP A 134 7.07 14.22 -17.67
C ASP A 134 6.05 13.14 -18.03
N GLU A 135 6.51 11.97 -18.49
CA GLU A 135 5.63 10.87 -18.88
C GLU A 135 4.86 10.34 -17.65
N ILE A 136 3.53 10.18 -17.78
CA ILE A 136 2.70 9.61 -16.73
C ILE A 136 2.97 8.11 -16.63
N VAL A 137 3.35 7.67 -15.44
CA VAL A 137 3.65 6.26 -15.16
C VAL A 137 2.38 5.50 -14.79
N GLY A 138 1.53 6.11 -13.98
CA GLY A 138 0.34 5.45 -13.46
C GLY A 138 -0.48 6.36 -12.55
N LYS A 139 -1.44 5.73 -11.88
CA LYS A 139 -2.27 6.38 -10.87
C LYS A 139 -2.42 5.47 -9.65
N MET A 140 -2.46 6.05 -8.46
CA MET A 140 -2.52 5.30 -7.20
C MET A 140 -3.35 6.05 -6.16
N GLN A 141 -4.00 5.32 -5.26
CA GLN A 141 -4.78 5.84 -4.14
C GLN A 141 -4.70 4.87 -2.94
N PRO A 142 -4.94 5.32 -1.69
CA PRO A 142 -4.88 4.46 -0.51
C PRO A 142 -5.98 3.39 -0.52
N SER A 143 -7.20 3.79 -0.89
CA SER A 143 -8.33 2.93 -1.22
C SER A 143 -9.43 3.76 -1.88
N SER A 144 -10.44 3.11 -2.44
CA SER A 144 -11.68 3.81 -2.76
C SER A 144 -12.39 4.22 -1.46
N PRO A 145 -12.90 5.45 -1.32
CA PRO A 145 -13.12 6.44 -2.39
C PRO A 145 -12.12 7.62 -2.38
N HIS A 146 -10.91 7.46 -1.83
CA HIS A 146 -9.88 8.50 -1.83
C HIS A 146 -9.55 8.99 -3.25
N GLU A 147 -8.90 10.16 -3.33
CA GLU A 147 -8.53 10.75 -4.62
C GLU A 147 -7.47 9.91 -5.32
N LEU A 148 -7.68 9.64 -6.61
CA LEU A 148 -6.75 8.91 -7.45
C LEU A 148 -5.69 9.85 -8.02
N TRP A 149 -4.46 9.75 -7.52
CA TRP A 149 -3.36 10.64 -7.86
C TRP A 149 -2.61 10.14 -9.09
N SER A 150 -2.27 11.03 -10.02
CA SER A 150 -1.43 10.71 -11.19
C SER A 150 0.00 11.19 -10.94
N TYR A 151 0.98 10.40 -11.39
CA TYR A 151 2.39 10.71 -11.17
C TYR A 151 3.25 10.42 -12.40
N THR A 152 4.31 11.22 -12.55
CA THR A 152 5.26 11.18 -13.66
C THR A 152 6.49 10.34 -13.33
N VAL A 153 7.32 10.05 -14.32
CA VAL A 153 8.62 9.39 -14.14
C VAL A 153 9.51 10.18 -13.16
N GLU A 154 9.56 11.52 -13.25
CA GLU A 154 10.33 12.38 -12.33
C GLU A 154 9.89 12.17 -10.86
N LYS A 155 8.58 12.09 -10.62
CA LYS A 155 8.05 11.85 -9.26
C LYS A 155 8.42 10.47 -8.73
N VAL A 156 8.50 9.45 -9.60
CA VAL A 156 9.01 8.13 -9.22
C VAL A 156 10.51 8.20 -8.91
N ALA A 157 11.29 8.93 -9.72
CA ALA A 157 12.73 9.13 -9.51
C ALA A 157 13.04 9.83 -8.17
N VAL A 158 12.26 10.86 -7.79
CA VAL A 158 12.36 11.52 -6.48
C VAL A 158 12.27 10.50 -5.34
N ASN A 159 11.27 9.62 -5.37
CA ASN A 159 11.06 8.59 -4.34
C ASN A 159 12.15 7.50 -4.36
N ALA A 160 12.64 7.14 -5.54
CA ALA A 160 13.75 6.21 -5.70
C ALA A 160 15.04 6.77 -5.09
N VAL A 161 15.34 8.06 -5.32
CA VAL A 161 16.47 8.74 -4.68
C VAL A 161 16.29 8.73 -3.17
N MET A 162 15.11 9.12 -2.66
CA MET A 162 14.83 9.13 -1.22
C MET A 162 15.06 7.77 -0.57
N ALA A 163 14.75 6.67 -1.27
CA ALA A 163 15.01 5.30 -0.80
C ALA A 163 16.50 4.92 -0.76
N GLY A 164 17.38 5.69 -1.41
CA GLY A 164 18.80 5.37 -1.59
C GLY A 164 19.05 4.40 -2.74
N ALA A 165 18.13 4.32 -3.72
CA ALA A 165 18.32 3.50 -4.91
C ALA A 165 19.42 4.06 -5.82
N LYS A 166 19.95 3.21 -6.69
CA LYS A 166 20.86 3.58 -7.78
C LYS A 166 20.09 3.62 -9.10
N PRO A 167 20.60 4.32 -10.14
CA PRO A 167 19.96 4.34 -11.46
C PRO A 167 19.68 2.93 -12.04
N GLU A 168 20.57 1.97 -11.80
CA GLU A 168 20.40 0.57 -12.24
C GLU A 168 19.14 -0.12 -11.62
N HIS A 169 18.71 0.30 -10.43
CA HIS A 169 17.48 -0.21 -9.81
C HIS A 169 16.20 0.44 -10.37
N PHE A 170 16.34 1.59 -11.04
CA PHE A 170 15.21 2.44 -11.40
C PHE A 170 14.21 1.76 -12.35
N PRO A 171 14.61 0.95 -13.36
CA PRO A 171 13.65 0.20 -14.17
C PRO A 171 12.69 -0.67 -13.35
N VAL A 172 13.18 -1.32 -12.29
CA VAL A 172 12.37 -2.17 -11.41
C VAL A 172 11.39 -1.34 -10.59
N ILE A 173 11.85 -0.21 -10.03
CA ILE A 173 11.01 0.72 -9.28
C ILE A 173 9.95 1.35 -10.18
N LEU A 174 10.28 1.64 -11.44
CA LEU A 174 9.36 2.18 -12.42
C LEU A 174 8.29 1.16 -12.83
N ALA A 175 8.68 -0.11 -13.02
CA ALA A 175 7.75 -1.21 -13.23
C ALA A 175 6.81 -1.38 -12.03
N LEU A 176 7.34 -1.32 -10.81
CA LEU A 176 6.54 -1.38 -9.59
C LEU A 176 5.56 -0.21 -9.47
N ALA A 177 6.00 1.01 -9.77
CA ALA A 177 5.14 2.19 -9.81
C ALA A 177 4.05 2.09 -10.89
N SER A 178 4.31 1.42 -12.01
CA SER A 178 3.32 1.24 -13.09
C SER A 178 2.13 0.35 -12.71
N THR A 179 2.26 -0.46 -11.65
CA THR A 179 1.15 -1.29 -11.14
C THR A 179 -0.02 -0.45 -10.63
N GLY A 180 0.22 0.80 -10.22
CA GLY A 180 -0.77 1.64 -9.56
C GLY A 180 -1.22 1.11 -8.18
N MET A 181 -0.54 0.09 -7.65
CA MET A 181 -0.86 -0.51 -6.36
C MET A 181 -0.05 0.17 -5.25
N THR A 182 -0.74 0.61 -4.20
CA THR A 182 -0.10 1.07 -2.97
C THR A 182 0.26 -0.12 -2.09
N SER A 183 1.40 -0.06 -1.41
CA SER A 183 1.76 -1.01 -0.35
C SER A 183 1.18 -0.65 1.01
N LEU A 184 0.59 0.54 1.15
CA LEU A 184 0.06 1.10 2.40
C LEU A 184 -1.45 1.38 2.30
N SER A 185 -2.24 0.40 1.87
CA SER A 185 -3.69 0.59 1.73
C SER A 185 -4.37 0.91 3.06
N THR A 186 -5.43 1.72 3.05
CA THR A 186 -6.18 2.00 4.28
C THR A 186 -7.03 0.79 4.68
N SER A 187 -6.75 0.27 5.87
CA SER A 187 -7.46 -0.86 6.47
C SER A 187 -7.28 -0.82 7.97
N THR A 188 -8.30 -1.19 8.74
CA THR A 188 -8.14 -1.40 10.19
C THR A 188 -7.31 -2.65 10.51
N THR A 189 -7.18 -3.52 9.52
CA THR A 189 -6.35 -4.73 9.54
C THR A 189 -4.98 -4.43 8.93
N SER A 190 -3.92 -4.70 9.68
CA SER A 190 -2.54 -4.33 9.32
C SER A 190 -1.97 -5.19 8.18
N PHE A 191 -2.31 -4.88 6.93
CA PHE A 191 -1.89 -5.65 5.76
C PHE A 191 -0.37 -5.71 5.56
N ALA A 192 0.07 -6.84 5.00
CA ALA A 192 1.39 -7.08 4.46
C ALA A 192 1.35 -6.95 2.94
N ALA A 193 2.45 -6.49 2.36
CA ALA A 193 2.70 -6.51 0.93
C ALA A 193 3.99 -7.28 0.64
N MET A 194 4.08 -7.83 -0.57
CA MET A 194 5.25 -8.59 -1.03
C MET A 194 5.56 -8.22 -2.47
N VAL A 195 6.85 -8.08 -2.80
CA VAL A 195 7.33 -7.87 -4.17
C VAL A 195 8.23 -9.02 -4.57
N VAL A 196 7.94 -9.63 -5.71
CA VAL A 196 8.78 -10.66 -6.33
C VAL A 196 9.31 -10.12 -7.65
N VAL A 197 10.63 -10.07 -7.77
CA VAL A 197 11.32 -9.73 -9.02
C VAL A 197 11.75 -11.00 -9.72
N ASN A 198 11.62 -11.01 -11.05
CA ASN A 198 11.84 -12.14 -11.92
C ASN A 198 12.66 -11.73 -13.16
N GLY A 199 13.28 -12.71 -13.80
CA GLY A 199 14.01 -12.55 -15.05
C GLY A 199 15.44 -12.02 -14.89
N PRO A 200 16.12 -11.69 -16.01
CA PRO A 200 17.55 -11.36 -16.04
C PRO A 200 17.97 -10.19 -15.15
N ILE A 201 17.09 -9.19 -14.95
CA ILE A 201 17.40 -7.99 -14.16
C ILE A 201 17.87 -8.35 -12.74
N ARG A 202 17.35 -9.44 -12.15
CA ARG A 202 17.75 -9.93 -10.82
C ARG A 202 19.27 -10.05 -10.71
N ASN A 203 19.90 -10.61 -11.74
CA ASN A 203 21.35 -10.83 -11.81
C ASN A 203 22.10 -9.54 -12.18
N GLU A 204 21.55 -8.75 -13.12
CA GLU A 204 22.15 -7.50 -13.60
C GLU A 204 22.34 -6.47 -12.48
N ILE A 205 21.39 -6.38 -11.54
CA ILE A 205 21.46 -5.47 -10.39
C ILE A 205 21.81 -6.18 -9.08
N ASN A 206 22.29 -7.42 -9.17
CA ASN A 206 22.76 -8.22 -8.04
C ASN A 206 21.75 -8.31 -6.88
N MET A 207 20.46 -8.56 -7.20
CA MET A 207 19.44 -8.87 -6.20
C MET A 207 19.72 -10.22 -5.53
N ASN A 208 19.42 -10.32 -4.25
CA ASN A 208 19.54 -11.59 -3.53
C ASN A 208 18.25 -12.42 -3.67
N SER A 209 18.39 -13.66 -4.11
CA SER A 209 17.33 -14.67 -4.17
C SER A 209 17.62 -15.90 -3.30
N GLY A 210 18.81 -15.99 -2.70
CA GLY A 210 19.28 -17.17 -1.96
C GLY A 210 19.13 -17.04 -0.45
N ILE A 211 20.16 -17.48 0.28
CA ILE A 211 20.19 -17.41 1.76
C ILE A 211 19.97 -15.96 2.21
N GLY A 212 18.98 -15.76 3.08
CA GLY A 212 18.60 -14.44 3.57
C GLY A 212 17.93 -13.54 2.52
N ALA A 213 17.28 -14.10 1.50
CA ALA A 213 16.57 -13.35 0.44
C ALA A 213 15.57 -12.29 0.98
N LEU A 214 14.92 -12.59 2.11
CA LEU A 214 14.00 -11.70 2.82
C LEU A 214 14.65 -10.89 3.95
N GLY A 215 15.98 -10.99 4.10
CA GLY A 215 16.75 -10.32 5.13
C GLY A 215 17.38 -9.00 4.65
N PRO A 216 17.95 -8.20 5.56
CA PRO A 216 18.50 -6.88 5.26
C PRO A 216 19.93 -6.93 4.65
N PHE A 217 20.27 -8.00 3.93
CA PHE A 217 21.65 -8.29 3.53
C PHE A 217 21.97 -7.92 2.07
N ASN A 218 21.02 -7.32 1.35
CA ASN A 218 21.20 -6.91 -0.03
C ASN A 218 20.63 -5.51 -0.28
N GLN A 219 21.42 -4.64 -0.91
CA GLN A 219 21.03 -3.26 -1.16
C GLN A 219 19.84 -3.16 -2.13
N ALA A 220 19.88 -3.89 -3.25
CA ALA A 220 18.82 -3.82 -4.27
C ALA A 220 17.46 -4.25 -3.68
N ASN A 221 17.41 -5.38 -2.98
CA ASN A 221 16.20 -5.84 -2.28
C ASN A 221 15.68 -4.79 -1.29
N ALA A 222 16.58 -4.21 -0.48
CA ALA A 222 16.24 -3.24 0.55
C ALA A 222 15.63 -1.95 -0.05
N VAL A 223 16.32 -1.34 -1.03
CA VAL A 223 15.94 -0.03 -1.58
C VAL A 223 14.78 -0.10 -2.55
N ILE A 224 14.61 -1.18 -3.33
CA ILE A 224 13.45 -1.37 -4.22
C ILE A 224 12.18 -1.51 -3.38
N GLY A 225 12.22 -2.36 -2.36
CA GLY A 225 11.10 -2.57 -1.46
C GLY A 225 10.71 -1.31 -0.69
N ARG A 226 11.72 -0.59 -0.16
CA ARG A 226 11.53 0.70 0.53
C ARG A 226 11.01 1.79 -0.40
N ALA A 227 11.48 1.83 -1.65
CA ALA A 227 10.99 2.79 -2.64
C ALA A 227 9.47 2.65 -2.82
N TRP A 228 8.91 1.44 -2.80
CA TRP A 228 7.46 1.25 -2.90
C TRP A 228 6.67 1.87 -1.74
N THR A 229 7.22 1.82 -0.52
CA THR A 229 6.64 2.50 0.65
C THR A 229 6.64 4.01 0.45
N LEU A 230 7.75 4.59 -0.01
CA LEU A 230 7.83 6.04 -0.29
C LEU A 230 6.92 6.45 -1.44
N LEU A 231 6.84 5.66 -2.52
CA LEU A 231 5.89 5.87 -3.61
C LEU A 231 4.44 5.89 -3.09
N SER A 232 4.10 4.99 -2.18
CA SER A 232 2.76 4.94 -1.56
C SER A 232 2.47 6.19 -0.71
N ILE A 233 3.45 6.66 0.06
CA ILE A 233 3.29 7.86 0.88
C ILE A 233 3.10 9.09 -0.03
N ASN A 234 4.02 9.29 -0.97
CA ASN A 234 4.14 10.55 -1.71
C ASN A 234 3.30 10.61 -2.99
N LEU A 235 2.97 9.47 -3.59
CA LEU A 235 2.24 9.41 -4.87
C LEU A 235 0.79 8.93 -4.76
N SER A 236 0.35 8.55 -3.55
CA SER A 236 -1.07 8.27 -3.27
C SER A 236 -1.58 8.84 -1.95
N ALA A 237 -0.79 9.60 -1.18
CA ALA A 237 -1.15 10.05 0.17
C ALA A 237 -1.53 8.90 1.12
N SER A 238 -0.95 7.71 0.91
CA SER A 238 -1.13 6.58 1.81
C SER A 238 -0.27 6.74 3.07
N GLY A 239 -0.51 5.92 4.11
CA GLY A 239 0.40 5.87 5.26
C GLY A 239 0.16 6.92 6.35
N LYS A 240 -0.80 7.84 6.20
CA LYS A 240 -1.12 8.82 7.25
C LYS A 240 -1.96 8.17 8.36
N ILE A 241 -1.34 7.94 9.52
CA ILE A 241 -1.95 7.29 10.67
C ILE A 241 -3.26 8.00 11.06
N GLY A 242 -4.33 7.22 11.21
CA GLY A 242 -5.67 7.72 11.59
C GLY A 242 -6.47 8.34 10.44
N GLU A 243 -5.88 8.45 9.24
CA GLU A 243 -6.56 8.96 8.04
C GLU A 243 -6.50 7.96 6.88
N THR A 244 -5.30 7.72 6.34
CA THR A 244 -5.07 6.81 5.20
C THR A 244 -4.30 5.55 5.60
N TYR A 245 -3.97 5.41 6.87
CA TYR A 245 -3.49 4.18 7.50
C TYR A 245 -4.20 3.95 8.83
N MET A 246 -4.94 2.85 8.93
CA MET A 246 -5.80 2.54 10.08
C MET A 246 -5.40 1.25 10.79
N GLY A 247 -4.26 0.65 10.43
CA GLY A 247 -3.82 -0.65 10.95
C GLY A 247 -3.70 -0.62 12.46
N SER A 248 -4.48 -1.47 13.15
CA SER A 248 -4.64 -1.38 14.61
C SER A 248 -3.33 -1.65 15.37
N GLN A 249 -2.50 -2.56 14.86
CA GLN A 249 -1.16 -2.86 15.39
C GLN A 249 -0.03 -2.34 14.49
N GLY A 250 -0.36 -1.94 13.26
CA GLY A 250 0.61 -1.80 12.17
C GLY A 250 1.23 -3.13 11.72
N ASN A 251 2.12 -3.08 10.71
CA ASN A 251 2.85 -4.23 10.22
C ASN A 251 4.29 -3.83 9.87
N ASN A 252 5.28 -4.45 10.51
CA ASN A 252 6.69 -4.11 10.31
C ASN A 252 7.19 -4.45 8.89
N LEU A 253 6.48 -5.32 8.15
CA LEU A 253 6.78 -5.58 6.75
C LEU A 253 6.56 -4.34 5.87
N ASN A 254 5.79 -3.35 6.30
CA ASN A 254 5.50 -2.15 5.51
C ASN A 254 6.74 -1.26 5.25
N TYR A 255 7.87 -1.47 5.93
CA TYR A 255 9.11 -0.73 5.63
C TYR A 255 9.82 -1.21 4.35
N ASN A 256 9.66 -2.49 3.97
CA ASN A 256 10.33 -3.06 2.80
C ASN A 256 9.40 -3.84 1.86
N ASN A 257 8.21 -4.22 2.32
CA ASN A 257 7.22 -4.97 1.55
C ASN A 257 7.77 -6.31 1.04
N ALA A 258 8.49 -7.03 1.89
CA ALA A 258 9.07 -8.35 1.63
C ALA A 258 9.59 -8.46 0.17
N CYS A 259 10.49 -7.56 -0.21
CA CYS A 259 10.97 -7.43 -1.58
C CYS A 259 12.14 -8.37 -1.82
N PHE A 260 11.97 -9.33 -2.73
CA PHE A 260 13.02 -10.29 -3.08
C PHE A 260 12.95 -10.72 -4.54
N ALA A 261 13.99 -11.40 -4.98
CA ALA A 261 14.09 -12.03 -6.29
C ALA A 261 13.72 -13.52 -6.19
N GLU A 262 12.94 -14.06 -7.13
CA GLU A 262 12.77 -15.53 -7.22
C GLU A 262 14.14 -16.18 -7.45
N ASN A 263 14.38 -17.38 -6.89
CA ASN A 263 15.59 -18.16 -7.16
C ASN A 263 15.34 -19.10 -8.33
N GLU A 264 15.36 -18.56 -9.56
CA GLU A 264 15.01 -19.31 -10.77
C GLU A 264 15.98 -20.47 -11.05
N GLU A 265 17.21 -20.34 -10.60
CA GLU A 265 18.31 -21.29 -10.81
C GLU A 265 18.20 -22.54 -9.92
N GLU A 266 17.51 -22.45 -8.78
CA GLU A 266 17.28 -23.55 -7.83
C GLU A 266 15.85 -24.13 -7.92
N LEU A 267 15.11 -23.80 -8.99
CA LEU A 267 13.81 -24.40 -9.23
C LEU A 267 13.94 -25.91 -9.56
N PRO A 268 12.99 -26.75 -9.13
CA PRO A 268 13.01 -28.17 -9.49
C PRO A 268 12.95 -28.38 -11.00
N GLU A 269 13.50 -29.50 -11.48
CA GLU A 269 13.44 -29.85 -12.90
C GLU A 269 12.00 -29.79 -13.45
N GLY A 270 11.81 -29.14 -14.59
CA GLY A 270 10.50 -28.96 -15.24
C GLY A 270 9.64 -27.83 -14.65
N TRP A 271 10.01 -27.25 -13.51
CA TRP A 271 9.37 -26.03 -13.03
C TRP A 271 9.86 -24.83 -13.82
N LYS A 272 8.96 -23.89 -14.06
CA LYS A 272 9.24 -22.65 -14.79
C LYS A 272 9.27 -21.49 -13.78
N PRO A 273 10.12 -20.48 -13.98
CA PRO A 273 10.04 -19.23 -13.23
C PRO A 273 8.63 -18.67 -13.20
N PHE A 274 8.26 -17.99 -12.12
CA PHE A 274 6.92 -17.46 -11.91
C PHE A 274 6.46 -16.57 -13.08
N HIS A 275 7.31 -15.66 -13.55
CA HIS A 275 6.98 -14.81 -14.70
C HIS A 275 6.68 -15.61 -15.98
N VAL A 276 7.40 -16.70 -16.22
CA VAL A 276 7.16 -17.59 -17.36
C VAL A 276 5.82 -18.33 -17.21
N GLN A 277 5.46 -18.72 -15.99
CA GLN A 277 4.14 -19.28 -15.72
C GLN A 277 3.00 -18.27 -15.98
N GLN A 278 3.27 -16.98 -15.79
CA GLN A 278 2.33 -15.88 -16.11
C GLN A 278 2.32 -15.49 -17.61
N GLY A 279 3.11 -16.16 -18.46
CA GLY A 279 3.10 -15.97 -19.91
C GLY A 279 4.17 -15.03 -20.46
N PHE A 280 5.09 -14.56 -19.62
CA PHE A 280 6.25 -13.79 -20.06
C PHE A 280 7.36 -14.72 -20.60
N LYS A 281 8.25 -14.18 -21.43
CA LYS A 281 9.44 -14.90 -21.91
C LYS A 281 10.49 -14.95 -20.81
N SER A 282 11.33 -15.98 -20.82
CA SER A 282 12.46 -16.10 -19.88
C SER A 282 13.49 -14.97 -19.98
N SER A 283 13.50 -14.24 -21.10
CA SER A 283 14.35 -13.06 -21.30
C SER A 283 13.71 -11.76 -20.79
N GLU A 284 12.44 -11.79 -20.37
CA GLU A 284 11.72 -10.62 -19.88
C GLU A 284 11.83 -10.54 -18.37
N SER A 285 12.12 -9.36 -17.85
CA SER A 285 12.13 -9.10 -16.42
C SER A 285 10.79 -8.55 -15.97
N THR A 286 10.28 -9.02 -14.84
CA THR A 286 8.96 -8.60 -14.33
C THR A 286 9.00 -8.35 -12.84
N VAL A 287 8.04 -7.54 -12.38
CA VAL A 287 7.73 -7.33 -10.97
C VAL A 287 6.31 -7.85 -10.72
N SER A 288 6.16 -8.66 -9.67
CA SER A 288 4.86 -9.13 -9.20
C SER A 288 4.61 -8.62 -7.78
N THR A 289 3.42 -8.06 -7.56
CA THR A 289 3.00 -7.53 -6.26
C THR A 289 1.92 -8.39 -5.64
N PHE A 290 2.03 -8.65 -4.35
CA PHE A 290 1.05 -9.41 -3.59
C PHE A 290 0.62 -8.61 -2.36
N ILE A 291 -0.63 -8.81 -1.93
CA ILE A 291 -1.19 -8.22 -0.72
C ILE A 291 -1.83 -9.33 0.11
N GLY A 292 -1.57 -9.32 1.41
CA GLY A 292 -2.13 -10.27 2.37
C GLY A 292 -2.20 -9.69 3.77
N TRP A 293 -2.56 -10.51 4.75
CA TRP A 293 -2.75 -10.08 6.14
C TRP A 293 -1.46 -10.13 6.97
N GLY A 294 -0.58 -11.08 6.70
CA GLY A 294 0.59 -11.31 7.52
C GLY A 294 1.55 -12.30 6.88
N PHE A 295 2.65 -12.54 7.59
CA PHE A 295 3.69 -13.47 7.21
C PHE A 295 3.88 -14.45 8.37
N THR A 296 3.60 -15.73 8.12
CA THR A 296 3.79 -16.79 9.10
C THR A 296 5.04 -17.56 8.70
N HIS A 297 6.03 -17.60 9.59
CA HIS A 297 7.18 -18.48 9.45
C HIS A 297 6.94 -19.71 10.33
N PRO A 298 6.36 -20.80 9.81
CA PRO A 298 6.11 -21.97 10.62
C PRO A 298 7.44 -22.60 11.07
N ASP A 299 7.46 -23.08 12.32
CA ASP A 299 8.56 -23.90 12.81
C ASP A 299 8.65 -25.20 12.01
N GLN A 300 9.88 -25.63 11.72
CA GLN A 300 10.13 -26.93 11.10
C GLN A 300 10.32 -27.95 12.22
N SER A 301 9.33 -28.81 12.45
CA SER A 301 9.56 -29.94 13.35
C SER A 301 10.53 -30.91 12.67
N MET A 302 11.75 -30.98 13.22
CA MET A 302 12.77 -31.95 12.81
C MET A 302 12.15 -33.36 12.72
N GLU A 303 12.56 -34.13 11.71
CA GLU A 303 12.15 -35.53 11.45
C GLU A 303 10.76 -35.79 10.83
N LYS A 304 9.93 -34.76 10.57
CA LYS A 304 8.61 -34.96 9.92
C LYS A 304 8.61 -34.58 8.45
N ALA A 305 7.88 -35.37 7.64
CA ALA A 305 7.59 -35.02 6.24
C ALA A 305 6.87 -33.67 6.16
N PHE A 306 7.23 -32.84 5.17
CA PHE A 306 6.74 -31.47 5.04
C PHE A 306 5.29 -31.39 4.52
N ALA A 307 4.94 -32.22 3.55
CA ALA A 307 3.61 -32.25 2.92
C ALA A 307 2.43 -32.31 3.93
N PRO A 308 2.39 -33.22 4.94
CA PRO A 308 1.29 -33.27 5.89
C PRO A 308 1.23 -32.08 6.86
N GLN A 309 2.27 -31.26 6.94
CA GLN A 309 2.31 -30.08 7.83
C GLN A 309 1.70 -28.84 7.16
N ILE A 310 1.73 -28.73 5.83
CA ILE A 310 1.19 -27.57 5.09
C ILE A 310 -0.29 -27.30 5.45
N PRO A 311 -1.21 -28.29 5.45
CA PRO A 311 -2.61 -28.03 5.81
C PRO A 311 -2.77 -27.51 7.24
N PHE A 312 -1.85 -27.86 8.16
CA PHE A 312 -1.88 -27.35 9.53
C PHE A 312 -1.49 -25.87 9.59
N TRP A 313 -0.44 -25.46 8.86
CA TRP A 313 -0.04 -24.05 8.80
C TRP A 313 -1.08 -23.17 8.13
N LEU A 314 -1.74 -23.68 7.08
CA LEU A 314 -2.80 -22.95 6.38
C LEU A 314 -4.02 -22.66 7.25
N LYS A 315 -4.22 -23.36 8.39
CA LYS A 315 -5.29 -23.03 9.36
C LYS A 315 -5.14 -21.65 10.00
N PHE A 316 -3.93 -21.08 9.95
CA PHE A 316 -3.64 -19.75 10.50
C PHE A 316 -3.75 -18.63 9.45
N VAL A 317 -4.11 -18.97 8.21
CA VAL A 317 -4.37 -18.00 7.14
C VAL A 317 -5.87 -17.70 7.07
N SER A 318 -6.21 -16.46 6.74
CA SER A 318 -7.59 -16.00 6.59
C SER A 318 -8.35 -16.87 5.55
N PRO A 319 -9.60 -17.29 5.83
CA PRO A 319 -10.40 -18.06 4.87
C PRO A 319 -10.87 -17.20 3.68
N PHE A 320 -10.67 -15.88 3.72
CA PHE A 320 -11.15 -14.94 2.73
C PHE A 320 -10.14 -14.66 1.60
N SER A 321 -8.99 -15.34 1.57
CA SER A 321 -7.98 -15.14 0.53
C SER A 321 -7.14 -16.39 0.23
N SER A 322 -6.48 -16.38 -0.92
CA SER A 322 -5.40 -17.31 -1.23
C SER A 322 -4.21 -17.10 -0.29
N ALA A 323 -3.40 -18.16 -0.13
CA ALA A 323 -2.12 -18.11 0.56
C ALA A 323 -0.98 -18.22 -0.46
N THR A 324 0.11 -17.47 -0.24
CA THR A 324 1.36 -17.64 -1.00
C THR A 324 2.34 -18.40 -0.13
N LEU A 325 2.83 -19.54 -0.62
CA LEU A 325 3.86 -20.32 0.05
C LEU A 325 5.23 -19.91 -0.52
N LEU A 326 6.08 -19.37 0.34
CA LEU A 326 7.50 -19.18 0.04
C LEU A 326 8.25 -20.38 0.62
N LEU A 327 8.81 -21.22 -0.24
CA LEU A 327 9.42 -22.47 0.15
C LEU A 327 10.92 -22.45 -0.15
N ASP A 328 11.71 -22.99 0.78
CA ASP A 328 13.11 -23.28 0.57
C ASP A 328 13.27 -24.34 -0.55
N PRO A 329 14.26 -24.22 -1.45
CA PRO A 329 14.46 -25.20 -2.52
C PRO A 329 14.53 -26.65 -2.05
N ASN A 330 15.17 -26.96 -0.91
CA ASN A 330 15.25 -28.33 -0.41
C ASN A 330 13.87 -28.87 -0.03
N ILE A 331 13.02 -28.02 0.54
CA ILE A 331 11.63 -28.37 0.83
C ILE A 331 10.86 -28.64 -0.47
N ILE A 332 11.04 -27.82 -1.50
CA ILE A 332 10.37 -28.03 -2.79
C ILE A 332 10.81 -29.36 -3.40
N HIS A 333 12.10 -29.69 -3.36
CA HIS A 333 12.60 -30.99 -3.83
C HIS A 333 12.02 -32.17 -3.03
N GLN A 334 11.89 -32.05 -1.70
CA GLN A 334 11.24 -33.07 -0.88
C GLN A 334 9.76 -33.25 -1.25
N LEU A 335 9.04 -32.17 -1.53
CA LEU A 335 7.63 -32.24 -1.92
C LEU A 335 7.46 -32.94 -3.27
N LYS A 336 8.26 -32.55 -4.28
CA LYS A 336 8.21 -33.15 -5.62
C LYS A 336 8.53 -34.66 -5.62
N ASN A 337 9.45 -35.10 -4.77
CA ASN A 337 9.88 -36.50 -4.73
C ASN A 337 8.95 -37.42 -3.91
N ASN A 338 8.04 -36.85 -3.13
CA ASN A 338 7.08 -37.59 -2.29
C ASN A 338 5.65 -37.59 -2.89
N GLU A 339 5.48 -37.14 -4.13
CA GLU A 339 4.26 -37.29 -4.95
C GLU A 339 4.32 -38.52 -5.86
#